data_AF-A0A231JA45-F1
#
_entry.id   AF-A0A231JA45-F1
#
_cell.length_a   1.000
_cell.length_b   1.000
_cell.length_c   1.000
_cell.angle_alpha   90.00
_cell.angle_beta   90.00
_cell.angle_gamma   90.00
#
_symmetry.space_group_name_H-M   'P 1'
#
loop_
_entity.id
_entity.type
_entity.pdbx_description
1 polymer ?
#
loop_
_entity_poly.entity_id
_entity_poly.type
_entity_poly.pdbx_seq_one_letter_code
_entity_poly.pdbx_strand_id
1 'polypeptide(L)'
;MTQLNPFIRGYESFRIERNLQITDEGNNLPCYRALHETQQHLPDEYFQCELCYFNNDFAVVVQELDDERVEKCPHQGIVRNVLYSIYGEQDGRKKLIGDQYSLTEAESVVRYLSFGGGYNRCWEIRKTHLPISAWNSLYERFSTKMPIRLPSVLVSLFWCNEHGAVGFRLHNTPWTDECLEILEMTAAALRQEQLAFGLDEHLVDLLHLAGQADIRLLVLDPFAPTLKGLPLYDD
;
A
#
# COMPACT_ATOMS: atom_id res chain seq x y z
N MET A 1 -14.77 -0.37 -15.37
CA MET A 1 -14.28 0.04 -14.05
C MET A 1 -13.55 -1.16 -13.48
N THR A 2 -12.23 -1.12 -13.35
CA THR A 2 -11.47 -2.17 -12.67
C THR A 2 -11.95 -2.22 -11.23
N GLN A 3 -12.56 -3.34 -10.84
CA GLN A 3 -12.98 -3.57 -9.46
C GLN A 3 -11.73 -3.56 -8.59
N LEU A 4 -11.70 -2.67 -7.60
CA LEU A 4 -10.58 -2.54 -6.66
C LEU A 4 -10.40 -3.87 -5.92
N ASN A 5 -9.18 -4.42 -5.89
CA ASN A 5 -8.89 -5.62 -5.13
C ASN A 5 -9.06 -5.31 -3.62
N PRO A 6 -10.04 -5.92 -2.93
CA PRO A 6 -10.43 -5.53 -1.59
C PRO A 6 -9.43 -5.96 -0.50
N PHE A 7 -8.43 -6.77 -0.86
CA PHE A 7 -7.33 -7.11 0.04
C PHE A 7 -6.19 -6.07 0.03
N ILE A 8 -6.08 -5.24 -1.01
CA ILE A 8 -5.05 -4.19 -1.09
C ILE A 8 -5.30 -3.19 0.04
N ARG A 9 -4.27 -2.98 0.87
CA ARG A 9 -4.37 -2.12 2.05
C ARG A 9 -3.72 -0.78 1.80
N GLY A 10 -4.51 0.28 2.03
CA GLY A 10 -4.01 1.60 2.42
C GLY A 10 -3.03 2.22 1.45
N TYR A 11 -1.99 2.84 2.01
CA TYR A 11 -0.94 3.51 1.29
C TYR A 11 0.29 2.61 1.19
N GLU A 12 0.97 2.66 0.05
CA GLU A 12 2.28 2.04 -0.17
C GLU A 12 3.33 3.08 -0.57
N SER A 13 4.59 2.66 -0.75
CA SER A 13 5.65 3.51 -1.32
C SER A 13 5.79 4.89 -0.65
N PHE A 14 5.87 4.91 0.68
CA PHE A 14 5.93 6.16 1.43
C PHE A 14 7.17 7.00 1.08
N ARG A 15 6.99 8.32 0.94
CA ARG A 15 8.05 9.30 0.68
C ARG A 15 7.90 10.48 1.62
N ILE A 16 9.03 11.01 2.09
CA ILE A 16 9.08 12.23 2.90
C ILE A 16 9.66 13.33 2.03
N GLU A 17 8.99 14.47 1.97
CA GLU A 17 9.45 15.66 1.26
C GLU A 17 9.53 16.84 2.22
N ARG A 18 10.65 17.57 2.14
CA ARG A 18 10.89 18.76 2.96
C ARG A 18 10.31 19.98 2.24
N ASN A 19 9.27 20.55 2.84
CA ASN A 19 8.47 21.64 2.27
C ASN A 19 8.53 22.88 3.18
N LEU A 20 8.51 24.05 2.57
CA LEU A 20 8.36 25.33 3.25
C LEU A 20 6.87 25.70 3.30
N GLN A 21 6.37 26.02 4.48
CA GLN A 21 5.07 26.68 4.66
C GLN A 21 5.29 28.19 4.55
N ILE A 22 4.66 28.83 3.57
CA ILE A 22 4.93 30.22 3.19
C ILE A 22 3.63 31.03 3.30
N THR A 23 3.71 32.25 3.83
CA THR A 23 2.63 33.24 3.72
C THR A 23 3.02 34.27 2.67
N ASP A 24 2.22 34.36 1.61
CA ASP A 24 2.35 35.35 0.54
C ASP A 24 1.90 36.74 1.04
N GLU A 25 2.56 37.80 0.59
CA GLU A 25 2.21 39.19 0.89
C GLU A 25 0.81 39.57 0.37
N GLY A 26 0.27 38.85 -0.62
CA GLY A 26 -1.05 39.09 -1.20
C GLY A 26 -2.21 38.27 -0.64
N ASN A 27 -1.95 37.19 0.12
CA ASN A 27 -3.00 36.23 0.51
C ASN A 27 -2.77 35.68 1.93
N ASN A 28 -3.83 35.63 2.75
CA ASN A 28 -3.73 35.17 4.14
C ASN A 28 -3.61 33.64 4.28
N LEU A 29 -3.81 32.87 3.20
CA LEU A 29 -3.72 31.42 3.24
C LEU A 29 -2.27 30.96 2.99
N PRO A 30 -1.73 30.07 3.83
CA PRO A 30 -0.39 29.54 3.62
C PRO A 30 -0.34 28.67 2.37
N CYS A 31 0.74 28.80 1.60
CA CYS A 31 1.09 27.89 0.52
C CYS A 31 2.27 27.00 0.93
N TYR A 32 2.44 25.87 0.25
CA TYR A 32 3.45 24.86 0.56
C TYR A 32 4.29 24.62 -0.68
N ARG A 33 5.60 24.72 -0.57
CA ARG A 33 6.53 24.55 -1.69
C ARG A 33 7.72 23.69 -1.31
N ALA A 34 8.16 22.85 -2.23
CA ALA A 34 9.37 22.07 -2.03
C ALA A 34 10.57 22.99 -1.88
N LEU A 35 11.50 22.62 -1.00
CA LEU A 35 12.76 23.33 -0.87
C LEU A 35 13.63 23.06 -2.11
N HIS A 36 14.18 24.13 -2.71
CA HIS A 36 15.06 24.00 -3.87
C HIS A 36 16.27 23.08 -3.56
N GLU A 37 16.64 22.21 -4.51
CA GLU A 37 17.62 21.13 -4.31
C GLU A 37 18.96 21.62 -3.74
N THR A 38 19.43 22.78 -4.19
CA THR A 38 20.69 23.39 -3.73
C THR A 38 20.69 23.74 -2.24
N GLN A 39 19.52 23.86 -1.60
CA GLN A 39 19.36 24.28 -0.21
C GLN A 39 18.99 23.14 0.74
N GLN A 40 18.78 21.92 0.23
CA GLN A 40 18.35 20.78 1.05
C GLN A 40 19.31 20.42 2.19
N HIS A 41 20.59 20.75 2.03
CA HIS A 41 21.63 20.51 3.03
C HIS A 41 21.60 21.49 4.22
N LEU A 42 20.88 22.61 4.09
CA LEU A 42 20.82 23.64 5.13
C LEU A 42 19.87 23.22 6.27
N PRO A 43 20.15 23.60 7.53
CA PRO A 43 19.33 23.23 8.68
C PRO A 43 17.97 23.95 8.67
N ASP A 44 16.97 23.44 9.40
CA ASP A 44 15.60 23.98 9.40
C ASP A 44 15.55 25.44 9.90
N GLU A 45 16.41 25.78 10.86
CA GLU A 45 16.52 27.12 11.44
C GLU A 45 16.97 28.17 10.43
N TYR A 46 17.65 27.77 9.34
CA TYR A 46 18.07 28.69 8.28
C TYR A 46 16.88 29.31 7.55
N PHE A 47 15.73 28.65 7.55
CA PHE A 47 14.58 29.07 6.74
C PHE A 47 13.51 29.78 7.55
N GLN A 48 13.50 29.65 8.88
CA GLN A 48 12.40 30.16 9.69
C GLN A 48 12.34 31.68 9.69
N CYS A 49 11.16 32.24 9.39
CA CYS A 49 10.90 33.68 9.33
C CYS A 49 11.73 34.43 8.27
N GLU A 50 12.35 33.73 7.34
CA GLU A 50 13.13 34.33 6.25
C GLU A 50 12.25 34.69 5.05
N LEU A 51 12.71 35.72 4.33
CA LEU A 51 12.14 36.06 3.03
C LEU A 51 12.47 34.97 2.01
N CYS A 52 11.46 34.54 1.27
CA CYS A 52 11.63 33.55 0.22
C CYS A 52 10.99 34.00 -1.09
N TYR A 53 11.53 33.46 -2.18
CA TYR A 53 10.99 33.58 -3.51
C TYR A 53 10.53 32.22 -3.98
N PHE A 54 9.35 32.12 -4.58
CA PHE A 54 8.78 30.85 -4.97
C PHE A 54 8.00 30.91 -6.29
N ASN A 55 7.85 29.75 -6.91
CA ASN A 55 6.94 29.51 -8.03
C ASN A 55 5.99 28.36 -7.68
N ASN A 56 5.43 27.65 -8.66
CA ASN A 56 4.52 26.53 -8.36
C ASN A 56 5.23 25.26 -7.92
N ASP A 57 6.54 25.14 -8.18
CA ASP A 57 7.31 23.90 -8.02
C ASP A 57 8.19 23.96 -6.77
N PHE A 58 8.90 25.07 -6.54
CA PHE A 58 9.85 25.19 -5.44
C PHE A 58 9.86 26.59 -4.82
N ALA A 59 10.52 26.68 -3.66
CA ALA A 59 10.87 27.93 -2.99
C ALA A 59 12.38 27.99 -2.69
N VAL A 60 12.93 29.20 -2.72
CA VAL A 60 14.32 29.50 -2.41
C VAL A 60 14.38 30.64 -1.38
N VAL A 61 15.25 30.51 -0.38
CA VAL A 61 15.61 31.59 0.55
C VAL A 61 16.97 32.13 0.12
N VAL A 62 17.07 33.42 -0.18
CA VAL A 62 18.34 34.03 -0.58
C VAL A 62 18.66 35.21 0.33
N GLN A 63 19.95 35.37 0.66
CA GLN A 63 20.44 36.53 1.40
C GLN A 63 20.84 37.67 0.45
N GLU A 64 21.12 37.38 -0.82
CA GLU A 64 21.52 38.33 -1.85
C GLU A 64 20.53 38.29 -3.02
N LEU A 65 20.18 39.46 -3.58
CA LEU A 65 19.13 39.62 -4.59
C LEU A 65 19.57 39.24 -6.02
N ASP A 66 20.87 39.17 -6.31
CA ASP A 66 21.45 38.83 -7.63
C ASP A 66 21.53 37.32 -7.88
N ASP A 67 20.54 36.58 -7.37
CA ASP A 67 20.51 35.13 -7.49
C ASP A 67 19.64 34.69 -8.68
N GLU A 68 20.23 34.04 -9.68
CA GLU A 68 19.52 33.53 -10.87
C GLU A 68 18.31 32.62 -10.53
N ARG A 69 18.25 32.05 -9.31
CA ARG A 69 17.10 31.26 -8.85
C ARG A 69 15.90 32.14 -8.54
N VAL A 70 16.11 33.37 -8.07
CA VAL A 70 15.05 34.35 -7.78
C VAL A 70 14.36 34.79 -9.07
N GLU A 71 15.10 34.93 -10.17
CA GLU A 71 14.54 35.31 -11.47
C GLU A 71 13.47 34.32 -11.97
N LYS A 72 13.52 33.07 -11.51
CA LYS A 72 12.57 32.00 -11.86
C LYS A 72 11.35 31.95 -10.92
N CYS A 73 11.28 32.84 -9.94
CA CYS A 73 10.26 32.87 -8.90
C CYS A 73 9.46 34.18 -8.98
N PRO A 74 8.20 34.14 -9.48
CA PRO A 74 7.39 35.34 -9.65
C PRO A 74 6.75 35.83 -8.34
N HIS A 75 6.82 35.04 -7.27
CA HIS A 75 6.16 35.33 -5.99
C HIS A 75 7.19 35.46 -4.87
N GLN A 76 6.84 36.29 -3.88
CA GLN A 76 7.61 36.53 -2.67
C GLN A 76 6.73 36.25 -1.45
N GLY A 77 7.33 35.74 -0.37
CA GLY A 77 6.61 35.53 0.87
C GLY A 77 7.56 35.26 2.04
N ILE A 78 6.97 35.06 3.21
CA ILE A 78 7.72 34.75 4.44
C ILE A 78 7.52 33.29 4.78
N VAL A 79 8.63 32.58 4.99
CA VAL A 79 8.60 31.21 5.49
C VAL A 79 8.15 31.21 6.95
N ARG A 80 7.09 30.46 7.25
CA ARG A 80 6.52 30.30 8.59
C ARG A 80 7.05 29.06 9.30
N ASN A 81 7.16 27.95 8.59
CA ASN A 81 7.65 26.68 9.10
C ASN A 81 8.38 25.88 8.01
N VAL A 82 9.28 25.00 8.44
CA VAL A 82 9.77 23.90 7.62
C VAL A 82 9.03 22.63 8.04
N LEU A 83 8.47 21.92 7.08
CA LEU A 83 7.62 20.76 7.28
C LEU A 83 8.19 19.57 6.53
N TYR A 84 8.01 18.38 7.10
CA TYR A 84 8.33 17.10 6.50
C TYR A 84 7.02 16.42 6.13
N SER A 85 6.60 16.62 4.89
CA SER A 85 5.35 16.09 4.36
C SER A 85 5.51 14.62 3.98
N ILE A 86 4.68 13.77 4.58
CA ILE A 86 4.63 12.34 4.31
C ILE A 86 3.60 12.10 3.20
N TYR A 87 4.06 11.50 2.12
CA TYR A 87 3.23 11.04 1.03
C TYR A 87 3.19 9.52 1.00
N GLY A 88 2.05 8.97 0.60
CA GLY A 88 1.91 7.57 0.23
C GLY A 88 1.25 7.43 -1.13
N GLU A 89 1.53 6.33 -1.80
CA GLU A 89 0.88 5.96 -3.05
C GLU A 89 -0.41 5.19 -2.75
N GLN A 90 -1.48 5.56 -3.43
CA GLN A 90 -2.74 4.83 -3.44
C GLN A 90 -3.32 4.87 -4.85
N ASP A 91 -3.57 3.71 -5.45
CA ASP A 91 -4.12 3.58 -6.81
C ASP A 91 -3.25 4.31 -7.87
N GLY A 92 -1.91 4.19 -7.76
CA GLY A 92 -0.96 4.87 -8.64
C GLY A 92 -0.88 6.38 -8.44
N ARG A 93 -1.51 6.92 -7.39
CA ARG A 93 -1.55 8.36 -7.10
C ARG A 93 -0.86 8.66 -5.79
N LYS A 94 0.05 9.64 -5.84
CA LYS A 94 0.65 10.24 -4.65
C LYS A 94 -0.42 11.02 -3.87
N LYS A 95 -0.58 10.70 -2.58
CA LYS A 95 -1.47 11.41 -1.64
C LYS A 95 -0.71 11.87 -0.41
N LEU A 96 -1.01 13.09 0.04
CA LEU A 96 -0.50 13.60 1.31
C LEU A 96 -1.19 12.86 2.46
N ILE A 97 -0.39 12.30 3.37
CA ILE A 97 -0.86 11.61 4.57
C ILE A 97 -0.84 12.57 5.76
N GLY A 98 0.22 13.38 5.87
CA GLY A 98 0.33 14.41 6.91
C GLY A 98 1.70 15.06 6.95
N ASP A 99 1.78 16.17 7.66
CA ASP A 99 3.01 16.94 7.85
C ASP A 99 3.56 16.74 9.26
N GLN A 100 4.88 16.68 9.38
CA GLN A 100 5.60 16.70 10.66
C GLN A 100 6.54 17.90 10.72
N TYR A 101 6.95 18.30 11.93
CA TYR A 101 7.85 19.45 12.12
C TYR A 101 9.33 19.05 12.18
N SER A 102 9.65 17.75 12.12
CA SER A 102 11.01 17.24 12.04
C SER A 102 11.11 16.00 11.17
N LEU A 103 12.30 15.78 10.59
CA LEU A 103 12.59 14.58 9.79
C LEU A 103 12.41 13.31 10.64
N THR A 104 12.92 13.31 11.87
CA THR A 104 12.87 12.17 12.79
C THR A 104 11.44 11.75 13.11
N GLU A 105 10.53 12.71 13.32
CA GLU A 105 9.10 12.41 13.52
C GLU A 105 8.47 11.83 12.26
N ALA A 106 8.76 12.41 11.09
CA ALA A 106 8.27 11.89 9.81
C ALA A 106 8.74 10.45 9.55
N GLU A 107 10.02 10.16 9.78
CA GLU A 107 10.59 8.82 9.67
C GLU A 107 9.98 7.84 10.67
N SER A 108 9.69 8.30 11.90
CA SER A 108 9.00 7.49 12.90
C SER A 108 7.60 7.10 12.41
N VAL A 109 6.82 8.07 11.91
CA VAL A 109 5.48 7.82 11.35
C VAL A 109 5.56 6.87 10.15
N VAL A 110 6.46 7.10 9.20
CA VAL A 110 6.65 6.21 8.04
C VAL A 110 6.99 4.80 8.48
N ARG A 111 7.85 4.62 9.49
CA ARG A 111 8.19 3.29 10.05
C ARG A 111 6.97 2.56 10.59
N TYR A 112 6.08 3.25 11.29
CA TYR A 112 4.83 2.65 11.81
C TYR A 112 3.81 2.38 10.69
N LEU A 113 3.74 3.25 9.67
CA LEU A 113 2.85 3.06 8.52
C LEU A 113 3.33 1.96 7.56
N SER A 114 4.64 1.76 7.46
CA SER A 114 5.23 0.79 6.52
C SER A 114 5.08 -0.65 6.97
N PHE A 115 4.64 -0.90 8.22
CA PHE A 115 4.52 -2.24 8.81
C PHE A 115 5.73 -3.13 8.47
N GLY A 116 6.88 -2.83 9.08
CA GLY A 116 8.17 -3.47 8.76
C GLY A 116 8.18 -5.02 8.69
N GLY A 117 9.22 -5.58 8.06
CA GLY A 117 9.36 -7.00 7.72
C GLY A 117 9.22 -7.95 8.91
N GLY A 118 8.00 -8.44 9.15
CA GLY A 118 7.68 -9.36 10.25
C GLY A 118 6.19 -9.45 10.60
N TYR A 119 5.36 -8.49 10.19
CA TYR A 119 3.92 -8.59 10.39
C TYR A 119 3.32 -9.74 9.56
N ASN A 120 2.51 -10.57 10.21
CA ASN A 120 1.73 -11.60 9.52
C ASN A 120 0.65 -10.92 8.67
N ARG A 121 0.80 -11.01 7.35
CA ARG A 121 -0.20 -10.57 6.35
C ARG A 121 -1.32 -11.59 6.30
N CYS A 122 -2.08 -11.64 7.39
CA CYS A 122 -3.21 -12.54 7.59
C CYS A 122 -4.52 -11.78 7.39
N TRP A 123 -5.48 -12.43 6.75
CA TRP A 123 -6.86 -12.00 6.66
C TRP A 123 -7.78 -13.14 7.08
N GLU A 124 -8.83 -12.79 7.80
CA GLU A 124 -9.91 -13.68 8.15
C GLU A 124 -11.22 -13.06 7.64
N ILE A 125 -11.91 -13.76 6.76
CA ILE A 125 -13.13 -13.29 6.10
C ILE A 125 -14.21 -14.38 6.12
N ARG A 126 -15.46 -13.97 5.91
CA ARG A 126 -16.59 -14.89 5.93
C ARG A 126 -16.49 -15.98 4.85
N LYS A 127 -16.82 -17.22 5.20
CA LYS A 127 -16.86 -18.35 4.25
C LYS A 127 -17.85 -18.19 3.09
N THR A 128 -18.86 -17.31 3.22
CA THR A 128 -19.86 -16.99 2.19
C THR A 128 -19.27 -16.25 0.98
N HIS A 129 -17.96 -15.96 0.99
CA HIS A 129 -17.23 -15.50 -0.18
C HIS A 129 -16.87 -16.62 -1.17
N LEU A 130 -17.24 -17.86 -0.88
CA LEU A 130 -17.21 -18.99 -1.82
C LEU A 130 -18.58 -19.66 -1.89
N PRO A 131 -19.01 -20.13 -3.08
CA PRO A 131 -20.25 -20.89 -3.22
C PRO A 131 -20.14 -22.28 -2.60
N ILE A 132 -21.28 -22.89 -2.28
CA ILE A 132 -21.32 -24.22 -1.66
C ILE A 132 -20.69 -25.31 -2.54
N SER A 133 -20.73 -25.17 -3.86
CA SER A 133 -20.05 -26.08 -4.80
C SER A 133 -18.53 -26.09 -4.63
N ALA A 134 -17.92 -24.91 -4.44
CA ALA A 134 -16.50 -24.77 -4.18
C ALA A 134 -16.11 -25.45 -2.87
N TRP A 135 -16.95 -25.27 -1.83
CA TRP A 135 -16.79 -25.95 -0.55
C TRP A 135 -16.87 -27.47 -0.69
N ASN A 136 -17.88 -28.00 -1.39
CA ASN A 136 -18.03 -29.43 -1.61
C ASN A 136 -16.80 -30.01 -2.33
N SER A 137 -16.31 -29.34 -3.38
CA SER A 137 -15.10 -29.75 -4.10
C SER A 137 -13.85 -29.78 -3.19
N LEU A 138 -13.69 -28.78 -2.32
CA LEU A 138 -12.62 -28.76 -1.32
C LEU A 138 -12.72 -29.91 -0.32
N TYR A 139 -13.91 -30.17 0.22
CA TYR A 139 -14.12 -31.27 1.18
C TYR A 139 -13.87 -32.63 0.53
N GLU A 140 -14.40 -32.86 -0.67
CA GLU A 140 -14.23 -34.13 -1.41
C GLU A 140 -12.75 -34.44 -1.68
N ARG A 141 -11.97 -33.43 -2.06
CA ARG A 141 -10.56 -33.62 -2.45
C ARG A 141 -9.59 -33.58 -1.28
N PHE A 142 -9.87 -32.77 -0.27
CA PHE A 142 -8.86 -32.34 0.70
C PHE A 142 -9.31 -32.44 2.16
N SER A 143 -10.46 -33.07 2.46
CA SER A 143 -10.89 -33.28 3.84
C SER A 143 -9.98 -34.28 4.57
N THR A 144 -9.05 -33.77 5.36
CA THR A 144 -8.13 -34.54 6.20
C THR A 144 -7.75 -33.74 7.44
N LYS A 145 -7.26 -34.42 8.49
CA LYS A 145 -6.82 -33.77 9.72
C LYS A 145 -5.46 -33.07 9.60
N MET A 146 -4.70 -33.34 8.53
CA MET A 146 -3.35 -32.83 8.34
C MET A 146 -3.33 -31.68 7.33
N PRO A 147 -2.44 -30.67 7.49
CA PRO A 147 -2.24 -29.67 6.45
C PRO A 147 -1.81 -30.30 5.13
N ILE A 148 -2.40 -29.84 4.02
CA ILE A 148 -2.05 -30.29 2.67
C ILE A 148 -1.18 -29.23 2.01
N ARG A 149 -0.03 -29.64 1.47
CA ARG A 149 0.85 -28.77 0.67
C ARG A 149 0.65 -29.05 -0.81
N LEU A 150 0.36 -28.00 -1.57
CA LEU A 150 0.16 -28.03 -3.01
C LEU A 150 1.23 -27.12 -3.68
N PRO A 151 2.50 -27.57 -3.73
CA PRO A 151 3.62 -26.71 -4.13
C PRO A 151 3.52 -26.23 -5.58
N SER A 152 2.99 -27.06 -6.49
CA SER A 152 2.82 -26.72 -7.91
C SER A 152 1.80 -25.61 -8.16
N VAL A 153 0.99 -25.27 -7.16
CA VAL A 153 -0.03 -24.22 -7.28
C VAL A 153 0.15 -23.13 -6.23
N LEU A 154 1.31 -23.11 -5.58
CA LEU A 154 1.74 -22.12 -4.58
C LEU A 154 0.77 -21.94 -3.40
N VAL A 155 0.06 -23.00 -3.02
CA VAL A 155 -0.94 -22.97 -1.94
C VAL A 155 -0.72 -24.11 -0.94
N SER A 156 -1.03 -23.88 0.33
CA SER A 156 -1.26 -24.94 1.30
C SER A 156 -2.58 -24.73 2.01
N LEU A 157 -3.27 -25.82 2.32
CA LEU A 157 -4.57 -25.84 2.97
C LEU A 157 -4.43 -26.41 4.38
N PHE A 158 -5.15 -25.85 5.35
CA PHE A 158 -5.29 -26.42 6.68
C PHE A 158 -6.71 -26.21 7.22
N TRP A 159 -7.21 -27.19 7.95
CA TRP A 159 -8.54 -27.15 8.55
C TRP A 159 -8.44 -26.67 10.01
N CYS A 160 -9.22 -25.65 10.35
CA CYS A 160 -9.37 -25.18 11.73
C CYS A 160 -10.52 -25.96 12.36
N ASN A 161 -10.18 -27.06 13.05
CA ASN A 161 -11.18 -27.90 13.71
C ASN A 161 -11.87 -27.12 14.84
N GLU A 162 -13.17 -27.36 15.03
CA GLU A 162 -14.14 -26.75 15.98
C GLU A 162 -15.20 -25.85 15.34
N HIS A 163 -14.84 -25.04 14.32
CA HIS A 163 -15.79 -24.07 13.74
C HIS A 163 -16.03 -24.24 12.23
N GLY A 164 -15.35 -25.19 11.57
CA GLY A 164 -15.50 -25.40 10.12
C GLY A 164 -14.84 -24.31 9.29
N ALA A 165 -13.86 -23.61 9.87
CA ALA A 165 -13.04 -22.64 9.15
C ALA A 165 -11.91 -23.33 8.38
N VAL A 166 -11.51 -22.73 7.26
CA VAL A 166 -10.48 -23.26 6.37
C VAL A 166 -9.43 -22.21 6.10
N GLY A 167 -8.18 -22.55 6.36
CA GLY A 167 -7.04 -21.69 6.15
C GLY A 167 -6.26 -22.05 4.89
N PHE A 168 -5.82 -21.03 4.19
CA PHE A 168 -4.95 -21.09 3.03
C PHE A 168 -3.66 -20.34 3.35
N ARG A 169 -2.53 -20.99 3.17
CA ARG A 169 -1.22 -20.37 3.14
C ARG A 169 -0.81 -20.18 1.69
N LEU A 170 -0.63 -18.93 1.29
CA LEU A 170 -0.19 -18.55 -0.04
C LEU A 170 1.34 -18.42 -0.01
N HIS A 171 2.00 -19.01 -1.01
CA HIS A 171 3.46 -19.00 -1.13
C HIS A 171 3.91 -18.05 -2.22
N ASN A 172 5.10 -17.47 -2.05
CA ASN A 172 5.72 -16.56 -3.02
C ASN A 172 4.82 -15.37 -3.40
N THR A 173 4.12 -14.79 -2.41
CA THR A 173 3.37 -13.55 -2.61
C THR A 173 4.32 -12.33 -2.57
N PRO A 174 3.99 -11.23 -3.29
CA PRO A 174 2.74 -11.03 -4.04
C PRO A 174 2.72 -11.75 -5.38
N TRP A 175 1.54 -12.18 -5.84
CA TRP A 175 1.34 -12.82 -7.14
C TRP A 175 1.17 -11.78 -8.27
N THR A 176 2.14 -10.88 -8.41
CA THR A 176 2.28 -10.01 -9.59
C THR A 176 3.25 -10.63 -10.59
N ASP A 177 3.19 -10.22 -11.85
CA ASP A 177 4.08 -10.76 -12.90
C ASP A 177 5.55 -10.51 -12.55
N GLU A 178 5.88 -9.33 -12.01
CA GLU A 178 7.24 -8.98 -11.60
C GLU A 178 7.76 -9.86 -10.46
N CYS A 179 6.90 -10.20 -9.50
CA CYS A 179 7.30 -11.01 -8.35
C CYS A 179 7.37 -12.51 -8.67
N LEU A 180 6.60 -12.98 -9.66
CA LEU A 180 6.61 -14.37 -10.11
C LEU A 180 7.67 -14.67 -11.18
N GLU A 181 8.32 -13.65 -11.75
CA GLU A 181 9.40 -13.82 -12.73
C GLU A 181 10.54 -14.72 -12.22
N ILE A 182 10.85 -14.69 -10.91
CA ILE A 182 11.85 -15.57 -10.29
C ILE A 182 11.49 -17.07 -10.38
N LEU A 183 10.23 -17.38 -10.61
CA LEU A 183 9.71 -18.73 -10.84
C LEU A 183 9.43 -19.01 -12.32
N GLU A 184 9.86 -18.12 -13.22
CA GLU A 184 9.61 -18.18 -14.67
C GLU A 184 8.10 -18.27 -15.00
N MET A 185 7.27 -17.58 -14.22
CA MET A 185 5.80 -17.68 -14.29
C MET A 185 5.14 -16.30 -14.24
N THR A 186 3.98 -16.17 -14.87
CA THR A 186 3.10 -14.99 -14.75
C THR A 186 1.94 -15.27 -13.82
N ALA A 187 1.28 -14.23 -13.30
CA ALA A 187 0.06 -14.38 -12.50
C ALA A 187 -1.05 -15.08 -13.31
N ALA A 188 -1.14 -14.82 -14.61
CA ALA A 188 -2.08 -15.50 -15.49
C ALA A 188 -1.74 -17.00 -15.65
N ALA A 189 -0.47 -17.35 -15.80
CA ALA A 189 -0.03 -18.75 -15.89
C ALA A 189 -0.31 -19.51 -14.58
N LEU A 190 -0.01 -18.92 -13.42
CA LEU A 190 -0.33 -19.50 -12.12
C LEU A 190 -1.84 -19.81 -11.98
N ARG A 191 -2.70 -18.89 -12.43
CA ARG A 191 -4.16 -19.10 -12.42
C ARG A 191 -4.53 -20.32 -13.25
N GLN A 192 -3.95 -20.47 -14.43
CA GLN A 192 -4.23 -21.61 -15.30
C GLN A 192 -3.73 -22.93 -14.70
N GLU A 193 -2.57 -22.94 -14.06
CA GLU A 193 -2.05 -24.13 -13.37
C GLU A 193 -2.95 -24.54 -12.20
N GLN A 194 -3.45 -23.57 -11.43
CA GLN A 194 -4.40 -23.82 -10.34
C GLN A 194 -5.73 -24.43 -10.83
N LEU A 195 -6.27 -23.92 -11.93
CA LEU A 195 -7.46 -24.47 -12.56
C LEU A 195 -7.20 -25.87 -13.16
N ALA A 196 -6.07 -26.07 -13.83
CA ALA A 196 -5.68 -27.36 -14.39
C ALA A 196 -5.42 -28.42 -13.31
N PHE A 197 -4.95 -28.00 -12.13
CA PHE A 197 -4.85 -28.86 -10.94
C PHE A 197 -6.24 -29.29 -10.41
N GLY A 198 -7.29 -28.55 -10.77
CA GLY A 198 -8.67 -28.82 -10.42
C GLY A 198 -9.13 -28.11 -9.15
N LEU A 199 -8.53 -26.97 -8.80
CA LEU A 199 -9.12 -26.05 -7.83
C LEU A 199 -10.36 -25.37 -8.46
N ASP A 200 -11.36 -25.10 -7.63
CA ASP A 200 -12.57 -24.41 -8.05
C ASP A 200 -12.26 -22.96 -8.50
N GLU A 201 -12.92 -22.49 -9.56
CA GLU A 201 -12.66 -21.17 -10.13
C GLU A 201 -12.90 -20.03 -9.14
N HIS A 202 -13.97 -20.09 -8.33
CA HIS A 202 -14.26 -19.06 -7.34
C HIS A 202 -13.20 -19.02 -6.23
N LEU A 203 -12.66 -20.19 -5.86
CA LEU A 203 -11.54 -20.27 -4.93
C LEU A 203 -10.28 -19.67 -5.54
N VAL A 204 -9.95 -20.04 -6.78
CA VAL A 204 -8.78 -19.53 -7.50
C VAL A 204 -8.84 -18.01 -7.60
N ASP A 205 -9.97 -17.44 -8.01
CA ASP A 205 -10.12 -15.99 -8.14
C ASP A 205 -9.96 -15.28 -6.79
N LEU A 206 -10.52 -15.85 -5.71
CA LEU A 206 -10.35 -15.33 -4.36
C LEU A 206 -8.89 -15.37 -3.89
N LEU A 207 -8.20 -16.49 -4.12
CA LEU A 207 -6.79 -16.64 -3.79
C LEU A 207 -5.91 -15.71 -4.61
N HIS A 208 -6.24 -15.46 -5.88
CA HIS A 208 -5.53 -14.49 -6.72
C HIS A 208 -5.65 -13.07 -6.19
N LEU A 209 -6.84 -12.64 -5.77
CA LEU A 209 -7.02 -11.33 -5.13
C LEU A 209 -6.17 -11.23 -3.85
N ALA A 210 -6.21 -12.25 -2.99
CA ALA A 210 -5.41 -12.27 -1.77
C ALA A 210 -3.89 -12.28 -2.07
N GLY A 211 -3.45 -13.12 -3.01
CA GLY A 211 -2.05 -13.29 -3.39
C GLY A 211 -1.47 -12.03 -4.03
N GLN A 212 -2.21 -11.34 -4.88
CA GLN A 212 -1.80 -10.04 -5.45
C GLN A 212 -1.66 -8.95 -4.38
N ALA A 213 -2.52 -8.96 -3.37
CA ALA A 213 -2.46 -8.04 -2.23
C ALA A 213 -1.45 -8.45 -1.14
N ASP A 214 -0.54 -9.36 -1.50
CA ASP A 214 0.53 -9.86 -0.66
C ASP A 214 0.08 -10.57 0.64
N ILE A 215 -1.13 -11.13 0.65
CA ILE A 215 -1.65 -11.89 1.79
C ILE A 215 -1.01 -13.27 1.82
N ARG A 216 -0.40 -13.63 2.97
CA ARG A 216 0.25 -14.93 3.16
C ARG A 216 -0.66 -15.98 3.79
N LEU A 217 -1.64 -15.52 4.57
CA LEU A 217 -2.60 -16.38 5.25
C LEU A 217 -4.01 -15.82 5.02
N LEU A 218 -4.87 -16.62 4.39
CA LEU A 218 -6.28 -16.31 4.24
C LEU A 218 -7.09 -17.38 4.97
N VAL A 219 -7.91 -16.96 5.93
CA VAL A 219 -8.82 -17.85 6.66
C VAL A 219 -10.25 -17.52 6.25
N LEU A 220 -10.98 -18.55 5.85
CA LEU A 220 -12.40 -18.50 5.58
C LEU A 220 -13.14 -19.09 6.77
N ASP A 221 -13.76 -18.23 7.56
CA ASP A 221 -14.42 -18.57 8.82
C ASP A 221 -15.93 -18.26 8.74
N PRO A 222 -16.83 -19.11 9.25
CA PRO A 222 -18.27 -18.85 9.20
C PRO A 222 -18.77 -17.64 10.00
N PHE A 223 -18.04 -17.23 11.02
CA PHE A 223 -18.38 -16.15 11.95
C PHE A 223 -17.62 -14.85 11.66
N ALA A 224 -16.56 -14.91 10.84
CA ALA A 224 -15.83 -13.73 10.43
C ALA A 224 -16.69 -12.67 9.70
N PRO A 225 -16.28 -11.39 9.72
CA PRO A 225 -16.94 -10.35 8.94
C PRO A 225 -16.87 -10.61 7.42
N THR A 226 -17.85 -10.11 6.69
CA THR A 226 -17.75 -10.05 5.22
C THR A 226 -16.76 -8.97 4.80
N LEU A 227 -16.00 -9.24 3.74
CA LEU A 227 -15.11 -8.26 3.13
C LEU A 227 -15.85 -7.55 1.99
N LYS A 228 -16.07 -6.25 2.17
CA LYS A 228 -16.71 -5.40 1.16
C LYS A 228 -15.93 -5.44 -0.15
N GLY A 229 -16.63 -5.65 -1.26
CA GLY A 229 -16.05 -5.71 -2.59
C GLY A 229 -15.81 -7.13 -3.11
N LEU A 230 -15.94 -8.15 -2.26
CA LEU A 230 -16.02 -9.55 -2.68
C LEU A 230 -17.48 -9.99 -2.89
N PRO A 231 -17.75 -10.91 -3.82
CA PRO A 231 -19.07 -11.52 -3.99
C PRO A 231 -19.49 -12.28 -2.74
N LEU A 232 -20.80 -12.35 -2.51
CA LEU A 232 -21.43 -13.18 -1.49
C LEU A 232 -22.32 -14.21 -2.18
N TYR A 233 -22.27 -15.44 -1.69
CA TYR A 233 -23.08 -16.55 -2.18
C TYR A 233 -24.02 -16.98 -1.05
N ASP A 234 -25.32 -17.06 -1.35
CA ASP A 234 -26.41 -17.26 -0.38
C ASP A 234 -26.89 -18.73 -0.29
N ASP A 235 -26.16 -19.67 -0.89
CA ASP A 235 -26.55 -21.09 -1.01
C ASP A 235 -26.23 -21.93 0.23
#